data_AF-A0A3S4I5F6-F1
#
_entry.id   AF-A0A3S4I5F6-F1
#
_cell.length_a   1.000
_cell.length_b   1.000
_cell.length_c   1.000
_cell.angle_alpha   90.00
_cell.angle_beta   90.00
_cell.angle_gamma   90.00
#
_symmetry.space_group_name_H-M   'P 1'
#
loop_
_entity.id
_entity.type
_entity.pdbx_description
1 polymer ?
#
loop_
_entity_poly.entity_id
_entity_poly.type
_entity_poly.pdbx_seq_one_letter_code
_entity_poly.pdbx_strand_id
1 'polypeptide(L)'
;MLHLVIIVLLTGSIFCPYLTVNAVTAQVLNLILFLVLITKPTNVVFKIFFQKYQPQDNQKLDTIPGAGATIGLLERVIMSICIIFNQFASIGLVFTAKSIARYNKISESPTFAEYYLIGSLFSISSVLLAAWICLF
;
A
#
# COMPACT_ATOMS: atom_id res chain seq x y z
N MET A 1 44.12 21.96 -27.20
CA MET A 1 43.27 20.78 -27.46
C MET A 1 43.30 19.76 -26.31
N LEU A 2 44.46 19.47 -25.68
CA LEU A 2 44.56 18.50 -24.57
C LEU A 2 43.80 18.91 -23.28
N HIS A 3 43.83 20.19 -22.89
CA HIS A 3 43.18 20.66 -21.66
C HIS A 3 41.64 20.58 -21.70
N LEU A 4 41.04 20.76 -22.88
CA LEU A 4 39.58 20.65 -23.07
C LEU A 4 39.10 19.20 -22.88
N VAL A 5 39.88 18.22 -23.34
CA VAL A 5 39.57 16.79 -23.20
C VAL A 5 39.65 16.35 -21.74
N ILE A 6 40.61 16.87 -20.98
CA ILE A 6 40.77 16.58 -19.54
C ILE A 6 39.62 17.17 -18.73
N ILE A 7 39.18 18.39 -19.04
CA ILE A 7 38.04 19.03 -18.37
C ILE A 7 36.75 18.24 -18.63
N VAL A 8 36.49 17.81 -19.87
CA VAL A 8 35.31 17.01 -20.21
C VAL A 8 35.33 15.64 -19.50
N LEU A 9 36.47 14.95 -19.45
CA LEU A 9 36.60 13.67 -18.73
C LEU A 9 36.39 13.80 -17.22
N LEU A 10 36.95 14.84 -16.60
CA LEU A 10 36.78 15.12 -15.17
C LEU A 10 35.35 15.53 -14.83
N THR A 11 34.71 16.33 -15.68
CA THR A 11 33.29 16.67 -15.49
C THR A 11 32.40 15.44 -15.63
N GLY A 12 32.65 14.55 -16.60
CA GLY A 12 31.87 13.31 -16.77
C GLY A 12 32.01 12.33 -15.60
N SER A 13 33.22 12.14 -15.07
CA SER A 13 33.47 11.18 -13.98
C SER A 13 32.99 11.64 -12.61
N ILE A 14 32.83 12.95 -12.39
CA ILE A 14 32.34 13.53 -11.12
C ILE A 14 30.83 13.82 -11.20
N PHE A 15 30.33 14.26 -12.35
CA PHE A 15 28.91 14.60 -12.53
C PHE A 15 28.02 13.35 -12.61
N CYS A 16 28.50 12.27 -13.24
CA CYS A 16 27.76 11.00 -13.32
C CYS A 16 27.47 10.37 -11.94
N PRO A 17 28.44 10.23 -11.01
CA PRO A 17 28.15 9.74 -9.67
C PRO A 17 27.32 10.72 -8.83
N TYR A 18 27.43 12.04 -9.06
CA TYR A 18 26.58 13.01 -8.37
C TYR A 18 25.11 12.89 -8.80
N LEU A 19 24.86 12.68 -10.09
CA LEU A 19 23.52 12.45 -10.64
C LEU A 19 22.93 11.12 -10.15
N THR A 20 23.73 10.04 -10.10
CA THR A 20 23.25 8.74 -9.61
C THR A 20 23.02 8.73 -8.10
N VAL A 21 23.84 9.39 -7.29
CA VAL A 21 23.64 9.49 -5.83
C VAL A 21 22.37 10.28 -5.50
N ASN A 22 22.10 11.38 -6.22
CA ASN A 22 20.86 12.14 -6.04
C ASN A 22 19.62 11.33 -6.48
N ALA A 23 19.72 10.60 -7.59
CA ALA A 23 18.64 9.74 -8.08
C ALA A 23 18.34 8.58 -7.12
N VAL A 24 19.37 7.91 -6.60
CA VAL A 24 19.21 6.81 -5.62
C VAL A 24 18.62 7.34 -4.31
N THR A 25 19.03 8.52 -3.86
CA THR A 25 18.49 9.15 -2.65
C THR A 25 17.01 9.52 -2.83
N ALA A 26 16.62 10.03 -4.00
CA ALA A 26 15.22 10.32 -4.32
C ALA A 26 14.36 9.04 -4.37
N GLN A 27 14.88 7.95 -4.95
CA GLN A 27 14.20 6.65 -5.00
C GLN A 27 13.97 6.08 -3.59
N VAL A 28 14.98 6.12 -2.73
CA VAL A 28 14.88 5.65 -1.34
C VAL A 28 13.89 6.53 -0.55
N LEU A 29 13.91 7.85 -0.75
CA LEU A 29 12.99 8.77 -0.09
C LEU A 29 11.53 8.51 -0.51
N ASN A 30 11.28 8.28 -1.80
CA ASN A 30 9.97 7.93 -2.32
C ASN A 30 9.46 6.58 -1.77
N LEU A 31 10.34 5.59 -1.62
CA LEU A 31 10.00 4.30 -1.02
C LEU A 31 9.62 4.46 0.46
N ILE A 32 10.34 5.29 1.21
CA ILE A 32 10.01 5.61 2.60
C ILE A 32 8.67 6.35 2.67
N LEU A 33 8.44 7.33 1.79
CA LEU A 33 7.18 8.07 1.72
C LEU A 33 5.99 7.14 1.45
N PHE A 34 6.16 6.22 0.51
CA PHE A 34 5.18 5.18 0.19
C PHE A 34 4.84 4.32 1.42
N LEU A 35 5.85 3.79 2.13
CA LEU A 35 5.65 2.98 3.34
C LEU A 35 4.94 3.74 4.48
N VAL A 36 5.23 5.04 4.63
CA VAL A 36 4.58 5.90 5.62
C VAL A 36 3.12 6.17 5.25
N LEU A 37 2.83 6.39 3.97
CA LEU A 37 1.47 6.66 3.48
C LEU A 37 0.55 5.45 3.65
N ILE A 38 1.05 4.23 3.41
CA ILE A 38 0.20 3.03 3.49
C ILE A 38 -0.15 2.61 4.93
N THR A 39 0.58 3.05 5.95
CA THR A 39 0.48 2.49 7.31
C THR A 39 -0.59 3.16 8.17
N LYS A 40 -0.31 4.36 8.67
CA LYS A 40 -1.17 5.06 9.64
C LYS A 40 -2.30 5.88 9.01
N PRO A 41 -2.09 6.69 7.96
CA PRO A 41 -3.14 7.61 7.50
C PRO A 41 -4.28 6.84 6.84
N THR A 42 -4.01 5.79 6.06
CA THR A 42 -5.07 4.93 5.48
C THR A 42 -5.96 4.27 6.56
N ASN A 43 -5.39 3.88 7.71
CA ASN A 43 -6.18 3.33 8.82
C ASN A 43 -7.12 4.36 9.45
N VAL A 44 -6.66 5.61 9.57
CA VAL A 44 -7.44 6.71 10.14
C VAL A 44 -8.53 7.16 9.17
N VAL A 45 -8.21 7.34 7.90
CA VAL A 45 -9.17 7.71 6.84
C VAL A 45 -10.27 6.64 6.74
N PHE A 46 -9.90 5.36 6.76
CA PHE A 46 -10.87 4.27 6.71
C PHE A 46 -11.86 4.33 7.89
N LYS A 47 -11.35 4.51 9.12
CA LYS A 47 -12.21 4.64 10.31
C LYS A 47 -13.15 5.84 10.22
N ILE A 48 -12.64 7.00 9.79
CA ILE A 48 -13.44 8.23 9.72
C ILE A 48 -14.55 8.11 8.68
N PHE A 49 -14.25 7.63 7.47
CA PHE A 49 -15.22 7.57 6.39
C PHE A 49 -16.23 6.43 6.54
N PHE A 50 -15.79 5.29 7.07
CA PHE A 50 -16.59 4.06 6.98
C PHE A 50 -17.15 3.56 8.30
N GLN A 51 -16.88 4.21 9.44
CA GLN A 51 -17.50 3.84 10.74
C GLN A 51 -19.04 3.80 10.70
N LYS A 52 -19.67 4.63 9.84
CA LYS A 52 -21.12 4.70 9.69
C LYS A 52 -21.73 3.40 9.12
N TYR A 53 -20.96 2.65 8.36
CA TYR A 53 -21.39 1.40 7.72
C TYR A 53 -21.07 0.18 8.57
N GLN A 54 -20.47 0.35 9.75
CA GLN A 54 -20.18 -0.75 10.65
C GLN A 54 -21.51 -1.38 11.10
N PRO A 55 -21.75 -2.69 10.83
CA PRO A 55 -23.00 -3.32 11.22
C PRO A 55 -23.16 -3.26 12.74
N GLN A 56 -24.28 -2.69 13.19
CA GLN A 56 -24.70 -2.67 14.60
C GLN A 56 -25.27 -4.04 14.98
N ASP A 57 -24.45 -5.08 14.90
CA ASP A 57 -24.88 -6.39 15.35
C ASP A 57 -24.70 -6.49 16.87
N ASN A 58 -25.82 -6.64 17.59
CA ASN A 58 -25.84 -6.95 19.03
C ASN A 58 -25.28 -8.35 19.32
N GLN A 59 -24.99 -9.14 18.28
CA GLN A 59 -24.17 -10.34 18.40
C GLN A 59 -22.71 -9.90 18.45
N LYS A 60 -22.11 -10.01 19.63
CA LYS A 60 -20.66 -9.90 19.83
C LYS A 60 -19.97 -10.62 18.68
N LEU A 61 -19.40 -9.86 17.76
CA LEU A 61 -18.39 -10.38 16.85
C LEU A 61 -17.33 -10.99 17.77
N ASP A 62 -17.27 -12.33 17.83
CA ASP A 62 -16.16 -13.08 18.43
C ASP A 62 -14.88 -12.79 17.64
N THR A 63 -14.46 -11.55 17.72
CA THR A 63 -13.30 -11.00 17.03
C THR A 63 -12.49 -10.33 18.10
N ILE A 64 -11.22 -10.68 18.13
CA ILE A 64 -10.27 -10.06 19.04
C ILE A 64 -10.26 -8.56 18.72
N PRO A 65 -10.44 -7.68 19.73
CA PRO A 65 -10.43 -6.24 19.51
C PRO A 65 -9.14 -5.84 18.77
N GLY A 66 -9.29 -5.12 17.66
CA GLY A 66 -8.15 -4.68 16.85
C GLY A 66 -7.67 -5.66 15.76
N ALA A 67 -8.16 -6.91 15.71
CA ALA A 67 -7.76 -7.88 14.69
C ALA A 67 -8.05 -7.40 13.26
N GLY A 68 -9.15 -6.66 13.04
CA GLY A 68 -9.43 -6.07 11.72
C GLY A 68 -8.38 -5.05 11.27
N ALA A 69 -7.86 -4.25 12.21
CA ALA A 69 -6.84 -3.24 11.91
C ALA A 69 -5.47 -3.87 11.62
N THR A 70 -5.13 -4.95 12.32
CA THR A 70 -3.90 -5.71 12.07
C THR A 70 -3.98 -6.48 10.75
N ILE A 71 -5.11 -7.13 10.44
CA ILE A 71 -5.34 -7.78 9.14
C ILE A 71 -5.19 -6.76 8.00
N GLY A 72 -5.83 -5.59 8.12
CA GLY A 72 -5.72 -4.54 7.10
C GLY A 72 -4.30 -3.99 6.95
N LEU A 73 -3.50 -3.95 8.03
CA LEU A 73 -2.07 -3.61 7.92
C LEU A 73 -1.29 -4.70 7.17
N LEU A 74 -1.50 -5.97 7.53
CA LEU A 74 -0.83 -7.11 6.91
C LEU A 74 -1.11 -7.17 5.41
N GLU A 75 -2.38 -6.98 5.03
CA GLU A 75 -2.82 -6.94 3.64
C GLU A 75 -2.07 -5.86 2.84
N ARG A 76 -1.97 -4.64 3.39
CA ARG A 76 -1.27 -3.54 2.72
C ARG A 76 0.23 -3.78 2.61
N VAL A 77 0.86 -4.40 3.62
CA VAL A 77 2.27 -4.81 3.55
C VAL A 77 2.48 -5.82 2.42
N ILE A 78 1.64 -6.86 2.34
CA ILE A 78 1.73 -7.87 1.29
C ILE A 78 1.50 -7.24 -0.09
N MET A 79 0.46 -6.41 -0.26
CA MET A 79 0.20 -5.71 -1.52
C MET A 79 1.38 -4.81 -1.93
N SER A 80 2.00 -4.12 -0.98
CA SER A 80 3.15 -3.25 -1.23
C SER A 80 4.35 -4.04 -1.71
N ILE A 81 4.62 -5.20 -1.10
CA ILE A 81 5.66 -6.13 -1.57
C ILE A 81 5.33 -6.56 -3.01
N CYS A 82 4.10 -7.00 -3.30
CA CYS A 82 3.70 -7.39 -4.64
C CYS A 82 3.92 -6.28 -5.69
N ILE A 83 3.61 -5.03 -5.36
CA ILE A 83 3.83 -3.88 -6.25
C ILE A 83 5.32 -3.66 -6.53
N ILE A 84 6.17 -3.71 -5.50
CA ILE A 84 7.63 -3.55 -5.66
C ILE A 84 8.20 -4.62 -6.60
N PHE A 85 7.67 -5.84 -6.56
CA PHE A 85 8.02 -6.93 -7.47
C PHE A 85 7.26 -6.89 -8.82
N ASN A 86 6.49 -5.84 -9.09
CA ASN A 86 5.62 -5.70 -10.28
C ASN A 86 4.59 -6.83 -10.46
N GLN A 87 4.21 -7.52 -9.38
CA GLN A 87 3.24 -8.62 -9.37
C GLN A 87 1.83 -8.13 -9.00
N PHE A 88 1.23 -7.29 -9.85
CA PHE A 88 -0.11 -6.74 -9.61
C PHE A 88 -1.20 -7.83 -9.52
N ALA A 89 -1.06 -8.94 -10.25
CA ALA A 89 -1.99 -10.06 -10.19
C ALA A 89 -2.10 -10.68 -8.78
N SER A 90 -1.01 -10.68 -8.01
CA SER A 90 -0.98 -11.22 -6.65
C SER A 90 -1.84 -10.42 -5.67
N ILE A 91 -2.13 -9.14 -5.95
CA ILE A 91 -3.07 -8.34 -5.15
C ILE A 91 -4.47 -8.98 -5.18
N GLY A 92 -4.90 -9.47 -6.35
CA GLY A 92 -6.16 -10.20 -6.50
C GLY A 92 -6.20 -11.50 -5.70
N LEU A 93 -5.07 -12.20 -5.59
CA LEU A 93 -4.95 -13.41 -4.76
C LEU A 93 -5.08 -13.09 -3.28
N VAL A 94 -4.46 -12.01 -2.80
CA VAL A 94 -4.58 -11.54 -1.41
C VAL A 94 -6.02 -11.21 -1.08
N PHE A 95 -6.70 -10.46 -1.96
CA PHE A 95 -8.12 -10.12 -1.81
C PHE A 95 -9.02 -11.37 -1.78
N THR A 96 -8.76 -12.31 -2.68
CA THR A 96 -9.52 -13.57 -2.77
C THR A 96 -9.32 -14.41 -1.51
N ALA A 97 -8.08 -14.58 -1.03
CA ALA A 97 -7.79 -15.33 0.19
C ALA A 97 -8.50 -14.73 1.41
N LYS A 98 -8.48 -13.40 1.52
CA LYS A 98 -9.20 -12.67 2.58
C LYS A 98 -10.72 -12.89 2.50
N SER A 99 -11.27 -12.97 1.29
CA SER A 99 -12.72 -13.16 1.06
C SER A 99 -13.16 -14.58 1.39
N ILE A 100 -12.36 -15.58 0.99
CA ILE A 100 -12.59 -17.00 1.31
C ILE A 100 -12.58 -17.23 2.83
N ALA A 101 -11.61 -16.66 3.55
CA ALA A 101 -11.51 -16.81 5.00
C ALA A 101 -12.72 -16.25 5.79
N ARG A 102 -13.49 -15.33 5.18
CA ARG A 102 -14.69 -14.72 5.78
C ARG A 102 -15.98 -15.06 5.04
N TYR A 103 -15.94 -16.01 4.11
CA TYR A 103 -17.05 -16.31 3.20
C TYR A 103 -18.36 -16.59 3.93
N ASN A 104 -18.35 -17.45 4.95
CA ASN A 104 -19.56 -17.81 5.70
C ASN A 104 -20.27 -16.57 6.25
N LYS A 105 -19.53 -15.67 6.89
CA LYS A 105 -20.10 -14.45 7.49
C LYS A 105 -20.52 -13.40 6.45
N ILE A 106 -19.80 -13.33 5.32
CA ILE A 106 -20.20 -12.51 4.16
C ILE A 106 -21.50 -13.04 3.56
N SER A 107 -21.67 -14.36 3.49
CA SER A 107 -22.86 -14.99 2.93
C SER A 107 -24.09 -14.88 3.84
N GLU A 108 -23.91 -14.90 5.16
CA GLU A 108 -25.00 -14.89 6.14
C GLU A 108 -25.53 -13.47 6.45
N SER A 109 -24.69 -12.44 6.29
CA SER A 109 -25.04 -11.06 6.66
C SER A 109 -24.78 -10.08 5.51
N PRO A 110 -25.85 -9.57 4.85
CA PRO A 110 -25.68 -8.63 3.73
C PRO A 110 -25.04 -7.31 4.16
N THR A 111 -25.37 -6.80 5.35
CA THR A 111 -24.77 -5.58 5.90
C THR A 111 -23.28 -5.75 6.19
N PHE A 112 -22.86 -6.92 6.67
CA PHE A 112 -21.44 -7.24 6.84
C PHE A 112 -20.73 -7.37 5.49
N ALA A 113 -21.36 -7.99 4.50
CA ALA A 113 -20.82 -8.13 3.15
C ALA A 113 -20.52 -6.77 2.51
N GLU A 114 -21.47 -5.83 2.57
CA GLU A 114 -21.29 -4.46 2.06
C GLU A 114 -20.14 -3.74 2.75
N TYR A 115 -20.12 -3.75 4.08
CA TYR A 115 -19.03 -3.13 4.86
C TYR A 115 -17.66 -3.74 4.53
N TYR A 116 -17.60 -5.07 4.40
CA TYR A 116 -16.39 -5.79 4.06
C TYR A 116 -15.87 -5.46 2.65
N LEU A 117 -16.77 -5.42 1.67
CA LEU A 117 -16.44 -5.09 0.28
C LEU A 117 -15.93 -3.67 0.17
N ILE A 118 -16.63 -2.70 0.76
CA ILE A 118 -16.23 -1.30 0.78
C ILE A 118 -14.82 -1.15 1.39
N GLY A 119 -14.56 -1.77 2.54
CA GLY A 119 -13.26 -1.64 3.19
C GLY A 119 -12.11 -2.30 2.46
N SER A 120 -12.36 -3.44 1.82
CA SER A 120 -11.33 -4.15 1.06
C SER A 120 -11.01 -3.45 -0.25
N LEU A 121 -12.02 -2.99 -1.00
CA LEU A 121 -11.81 -2.20 -2.22
C LEU A 121 -11.10 -0.89 -1.91
N PHE A 122 -11.51 -0.17 -0.86
CA PHE A 122 -10.86 1.06 -0.44
C PHE A 122 -9.38 0.83 -0.08
N SER A 123 -9.08 -0.25 0.65
CA SER A 123 -7.71 -0.63 1.01
C SER A 123 -6.84 -0.83 -0.25
N ILE A 124 -7.31 -1.64 -1.20
CA ILE A 124 -6.60 -1.90 -2.46
C ILE A 124 -6.40 -0.61 -3.24
N SER A 125 -7.46 0.19 -3.44
CA SER A 125 -7.37 1.47 -4.15
C SER A 125 -6.38 2.43 -3.48
N SER A 126 -6.35 2.50 -2.15
CA SER A 126 -5.43 3.38 -1.43
C SER A 126 -3.96 3.01 -1.65
N VAL A 127 -3.63 1.71 -1.69
CA VAL A 127 -2.25 1.25 -1.93
C VAL A 127 -1.85 1.48 -3.38
N LEU A 128 -2.76 1.22 -4.34
CA LEU A 128 -2.50 1.47 -5.75
C LEU A 128 -2.26 2.97 -6.03
N LEU A 129 -3.07 3.85 -5.44
CA LEU A 129 -2.88 5.31 -5.56
C LEU A 129 -1.57 5.76 -4.91
N ALA A 130 -1.25 5.25 -3.71
CA ALA A 130 0.00 5.55 -3.03
C ALA A 130 1.22 5.11 -3.86
N ALA A 131 1.15 3.92 -4.46
CA ALA A 131 2.20 3.40 -5.32
C ALA A 131 2.35 4.24 -6.58
N TRP A 132 1.24 4.61 -7.22
CA TRP A 132 1.27 5.48 -8.40
C TRP A 132 1.91 6.84 -8.12
N ILE A 133 1.68 7.44 -6.96
CA ILE A 133 2.23 8.76 -6.61
C ILE A 133 3.72 8.69 -6.25
N CYS A 134 4.16 7.59 -5.62
CA CYS A 134 5.50 7.51 -5.05
C CYS A 134 6.50 6.72 -5.91
N LEU A 135 6.05 5.63 -6.55
CA LEU A 135 6.92 4.67 -7.23
C LEU A 135 6.91 4.81 -8.75
N PHE A 136 5.83 5.34 -9.33
CA PHE A 136 5.65 5.55 -10.77
C PHE A 136 5.71 7.04 -11.10
#